data_AF-A0A498M7F5-F1
#
_entry.id   AF-A0A498M7F5-F1
#
_cell.length_a   1.000
_cell.length_b   1.000
_cell.length_c   1.000
_cell.angle_alpha   90.00
_cell.angle_beta   90.00
_cell.angle_gamma   90.00
#
_symmetry.space_group_name_H-M   'P 1'
#
loop_
_entity.id
_entity.type
_entity.pdbx_description
1 polymer ?
#
loop_
_entity_poly.entity_id
_entity_poly.type
_entity_poly.pdbx_seq_one_letter_code
_entity_poly.pdbx_strand_id
1 'polypeptide(L)'
;MAPNPCATRWNSWFSAVQYHSEHFKLYKEFIEMEIKVSGSRAPQSVERLHEMLQKEDMAQCLQVQLSIMADKCERILQLLDIFQSRKPITTKVFDYFEDLQMNFTANKELQYESCAEHFEGLDVHHATKTHILNLVHLAYSNAEEKLTKYMSEGQPAINFLREVRVFDPHYISFMEDSVSGYTHIPGFSAVPNDEFDAYFQRLGPAALKASACGVVDLDVFWDGLLERLPVLSALAKRYKDVIVNSADAERSKSLYKLVLSSRRRSITNSNLKALVFLYHNQRLTSGVFERDELKIDCGPDSEDEVEDSLDT
;
A
#
# COMPACT_ATOMS: atom_id res chain seq x y z
N MET A 1 15.94 13.55 0.03
CA MET A 1 16.07 12.98 -1.33
C MET A 1 14.83 12.15 -1.60
N ALA A 2 14.17 12.33 -2.75
CA ALA A 2 13.03 11.47 -3.11
C ALA A 2 13.54 10.04 -3.38
N PRO A 3 12.83 8.99 -2.93
CA PRO A 3 13.27 7.60 -3.13
C PRO A 3 13.35 7.23 -4.61
N ASN A 4 14.27 6.32 -4.95
CA ASN A 4 14.41 5.79 -6.29
C ASN A 4 13.12 5.01 -6.67
N PRO A 5 12.49 5.31 -7.82
CA PRO A 5 11.24 4.70 -8.21
C PRO A 5 11.41 3.21 -8.50
N CYS A 6 10.55 2.37 -7.92
CA CYS A 6 10.60 0.94 -8.15
C CYS A 6 9.89 0.58 -9.46
N ALA A 7 10.51 -0.25 -10.31
CA ALA A 7 10.02 -0.54 -11.65
C ALA A 7 8.82 -1.52 -11.69
N THR A 8 8.63 -2.30 -10.62
CA THR A 8 7.54 -3.25 -10.45
C THR A 8 6.74 -2.86 -9.21
N ARG A 9 5.43 -2.69 -9.36
CA ARG A 9 4.53 -2.42 -8.23
C ARG A 9 4.63 -3.59 -7.27
N TRP A 10 5.06 -3.34 -6.03
CA TRP A 10 5.23 -4.39 -5.02
C TRP A 10 3.92 -5.17 -4.77
N ASN A 11 2.78 -4.54 -5.03
CA ASN A 11 1.45 -5.16 -4.96
C ASN A 11 1.31 -6.35 -5.91
N SER A 12 1.95 -6.34 -7.08
CA SER A 12 1.76 -7.39 -8.10
C SER A 12 2.17 -8.78 -7.62
N TRP A 13 3.16 -8.88 -6.73
CA TRP A 13 3.56 -10.17 -6.17
C TRP A 13 2.51 -10.72 -5.20
N PHE A 14 2.01 -9.88 -4.28
CA PHE A 14 0.96 -10.27 -3.33
C PHE A 14 -0.37 -10.55 -4.03
N SER A 15 -0.75 -9.74 -5.03
CA SER A 15 -1.92 -10.01 -5.86
C SER A 15 -1.79 -11.34 -6.63
N ALA A 16 -0.58 -11.68 -7.09
CA ALA A 16 -0.34 -12.98 -7.71
C ALA A 16 -0.52 -14.12 -6.70
N VAL A 17 -0.03 -13.98 -5.46
CA VAL A 17 -0.25 -14.97 -4.40
C VAL A 17 -1.73 -15.20 -4.13
N GLN A 18 -2.53 -14.13 -4.01
CA GLN A 18 -3.99 -14.23 -3.84
C GLN A 18 -4.64 -14.97 -5.01
N TYR A 19 -4.34 -14.55 -6.24
CA TYR A 19 -4.84 -15.21 -7.45
C TYR A 19 -4.47 -16.70 -7.49
N HIS A 20 -3.21 -17.04 -7.18
CA HIS A 20 -2.73 -18.42 -7.19
C HIS A 20 -3.35 -19.27 -6.08
N SER A 21 -3.64 -18.69 -4.91
CA SER A 21 -4.36 -19.38 -3.83
C SER A 21 -5.80 -19.72 -4.23
N GLU A 22 -6.53 -18.76 -4.83
CA GLU A 22 -7.91 -18.96 -5.30
C GLU A 22 -8.02 -20.05 -6.38
N HIS A 23 -7.03 -20.13 -7.27
CA HIS A 23 -7.04 -21.02 -8.43
C HIS A 23 -6.24 -22.32 -8.21
N PHE A 24 -5.74 -22.58 -7.00
CA PHE A 24 -4.81 -23.68 -6.73
C PHE A 24 -5.33 -25.06 -7.17
N LYS A 25 -6.65 -25.28 -7.10
CA LYS A 25 -7.31 -26.54 -7.52
C LYS A 25 -7.09 -26.87 -9.01
N LEU A 26 -6.85 -25.86 -9.84
CA LEU A 26 -6.63 -26.01 -11.28
C LEU A 26 -5.19 -26.38 -11.62
N TYR A 27 -4.26 -26.25 -10.67
CA TYR A 27 -2.82 -26.30 -10.95
C TYR A 27 -2.36 -27.66 -11.43
N LYS A 28 -2.87 -28.73 -10.83
CA LYS A 28 -2.43 -30.09 -11.18
C LYS A 28 -2.71 -30.37 -12.65
N GLU A 29 -3.95 -30.17 -13.09
CA GLU A 29 -4.35 -30.37 -14.48
C GLU A 29 -3.63 -29.42 -15.43
N PHE A 30 -3.56 -28.13 -15.08
CA PHE A 30 -2.88 -27.12 -15.89
C PHE A 30 -1.41 -27.46 -16.13
N ILE A 31 -0.67 -27.79 -15.07
CA ILE A 31 0.77 -28.10 -15.15
C ILE A 31 1.00 -29.43 -15.88
N GLU A 32 0.15 -30.44 -15.68
CA GLU A 32 0.22 -31.69 -16.45
C GLU A 32 0.05 -31.46 -17.95
N MET A 33 -0.87 -30.57 -18.34
CA MET A 33 -1.07 -30.20 -19.75
C MET A 33 0.11 -29.40 -20.29
N GLU A 34 0.65 -28.44 -19.52
CA GLU A 34 1.81 -27.64 -19.91
C GLU A 34 3.05 -28.51 -20.15
N ILE A 35 3.29 -29.52 -19.30
CA ILE A 35 4.36 -30.51 -19.48
C ILE A 35 4.13 -31.35 -20.74
N LYS A 36 2.89 -31.78 -21.02
CA LYS A 36 2.56 -32.55 -22.24
C LYS A 36 2.83 -31.74 -23.50
N VAL A 37 2.47 -30.45 -23.50
CA VAL A 37 2.67 -29.55 -24.65
C VAL A 37 4.14 -29.20 -24.84
N SER A 38 4.85 -28.88 -23.74
CA SER A 38 6.25 -28.44 -23.79
C SER A 38 7.25 -29.59 -23.96
N GLY A 39 6.89 -30.80 -23.55
CA GLY A 39 7.77 -31.96 -23.57
C GLY A 39 9.10 -31.67 -22.87
N SER A 40 10.22 -32.00 -23.55
CA SER A 40 11.58 -31.76 -23.02
C SER A 40 12.03 -30.29 -23.01
N ARG A 41 11.17 -29.35 -23.42
CA ARG A 41 11.46 -27.90 -23.39
C ARG A 41 10.80 -27.19 -22.21
N ALA A 42 10.14 -27.94 -21.32
CA ALA A 42 9.53 -27.35 -20.13
C ALA A 42 10.60 -26.63 -19.28
N PRO A 43 10.31 -25.41 -18.79
CA PRO A 43 11.19 -24.74 -17.84
C PRO A 43 11.35 -25.58 -16.57
N GLN A 44 12.55 -25.60 -15.99
CA GLN A 44 12.85 -26.36 -14.76
C GLN A 44 11.92 -26.01 -13.58
N SER A 45 11.41 -24.78 -13.53
CA SER A 45 10.42 -24.36 -12.53
C SER A 45 9.08 -25.08 -12.69
N VAL A 46 8.63 -25.31 -13.92
CA VAL A 46 7.39 -26.02 -14.25
C VAL A 46 7.56 -27.52 -13.97
N GLU A 47 8.72 -28.09 -14.32
CA GLU A 47 9.06 -29.49 -14.00
C GLU A 47 9.06 -29.73 -12.48
N ARG A 48 9.70 -28.83 -11.72
CA ARG A 48 9.72 -28.93 -10.26
C ARG A 48 8.32 -28.77 -9.64
N LEU A 49 7.52 -27.85 -10.16
CA LEU A 49 6.14 -27.69 -9.69
C LEU A 49 5.30 -28.92 -10.01
N HIS A 50 5.47 -29.52 -11.20
CA HIS A 50 4.84 -30.79 -11.56
C HIS A 50 5.21 -31.89 -10.55
N GLU A 51 6.51 -32.07 -10.25
CA GLU A 51 6.97 -33.06 -9.25
C GLU A 51 6.36 -32.84 -7.86
N MET A 52 6.24 -31.57 -7.44
CA MET A 52 5.63 -31.22 -6.15
C MET A 52 4.13 -31.50 -6.13
N LEU A 53 3.41 -31.23 -7.22
CA LEU A 53 1.96 -31.44 -7.32
C LEU A 53 1.57 -32.92 -7.46
N GLN A 54 2.49 -33.79 -7.89
CA GLN A 54 2.25 -35.25 -7.93
C GLN A 54 2.31 -35.89 -6.54
N LYS A 55 3.02 -35.29 -5.59
CA LYS A 55 3.13 -35.78 -4.21
C LYS A 55 2.08 -35.09 -3.34
N GLU A 56 1.13 -35.87 -2.82
CA GLU A 56 -0.02 -35.32 -2.10
C GLU A 56 0.37 -34.49 -0.87
N ASP A 57 1.36 -34.94 -0.09
CA ASP A 57 1.91 -34.23 1.06
C ASP A 57 2.50 -32.85 0.68
N MET A 58 3.25 -32.80 -0.42
CA MET A 58 3.87 -31.57 -0.92
C MET A 58 2.84 -30.63 -1.55
N ALA A 59 1.85 -31.17 -2.27
CA ALA A 59 0.76 -30.40 -2.86
C ALA A 59 -0.10 -29.73 -1.77
N GLN A 60 -0.48 -30.48 -0.74
CA GLN A 60 -1.21 -29.95 0.41
C GLN A 60 -0.37 -28.92 1.18
N CYS A 61 0.92 -29.18 1.38
CA CYS A 61 1.84 -28.21 1.99
C CYS A 61 1.89 -26.88 1.22
N LEU A 62 2.00 -26.94 -0.11
CA LEU A 62 1.99 -25.77 -0.97
C LEU A 62 0.65 -25.02 -0.92
N GLN A 63 -0.47 -25.75 -0.91
CA GLN A 63 -1.81 -25.16 -0.76
C GLN A 63 -1.94 -24.37 0.54
N VAL A 64 -1.52 -24.96 1.66
CA VAL A 64 -1.57 -24.31 2.98
C VAL A 64 -0.69 -23.07 2.99
N GLN A 65 0.55 -23.18 2.52
CA GLN A 65 1.48 -22.04 2.48
C GLN A 65 0.91 -20.87 1.66
N LEU A 66 0.36 -21.15 0.47
CA LEU A 66 -0.28 -20.13 -0.36
C LEU A 66 -1.50 -19.51 0.32
N SER A 67 -2.33 -20.32 0.99
CA SER A 67 -3.53 -19.83 1.67
C SER A 67 -3.20 -18.91 2.84
N ILE A 68 -2.24 -19.30 3.69
CA ILE A 68 -1.75 -18.45 4.79
C ILE A 68 -1.17 -17.15 4.22
N MET A 69 -0.34 -17.24 3.18
CA MET A 69 0.26 -16.04 2.59
C MET A 69 -0.79 -15.11 1.97
N ALA A 70 -1.79 -15.66 1.28
CA ALA A 70 -2.87 -14.89 0.65
C ALA A 70 -3.71 -14.14 1.69
N ASP A 71 -4.05 -14.80 2.80
CA ASP A 71 -4.75 -14.20 3.93
C ASP A 71 -3.90 -13.11 4.61
N LYS A 72 -2.70 -13.46 5.08
CA LYS A 72 -1.91 -12.54 5.91
C LYS A 72 -1.30 -11.36 5.16
N CYS A 73 -1.21 -11.41 3.81
CA CYS A 73 -0.74 -10.28 3.03
C CYS A 73 -1.76 -9.16 2.82
N GLU A 74 -3.05 -9.37 3.16
CA GLU A 74 -4.10 -8.38 2.95
C GLU A 74 -3.78 -7.05 3.64
N ARG A 75 -3.31 -7.10 4.90
CA ARG A 75 -2.92 -5.88 5.63
C ARG A 75 -1.78 -5.13 4.96
N ILE A 76 -0.80 -5.85 4.39
CA ILE A 76 0.33 -5.26 3.68
C ILE A 76 -0.17 -4.59 2.39
N LEU A 77 -1.05 -5.24 1.64
CA LEU A 77 -1.67 -4.68 0.43
C LEU A 77 -2.47 -3.40 0.74
N GLN A 78 -3.32 -3.42 1.77
CA GLN A 78 -4.08 -2.24 2.20
C GLN A 78 -3.16 -1.06 2.54
N LEU A 79 -2.08 -1.30 3.28
CA LEU A 79 -1.11 -0.25 3.61
C LEU A 79 -0.36 0.26 2.38
N LEU A 80 0.02 -0.63 1.45
CA LEU A 80 0.64 -0.23 0.19
C LEU A 80 -0.29 0.65 -0.64
N ASP A 81 -1.58 0.32 -0.71
CA ASP A 81 -2.58 1.13 -1.41
C ASP A 81 -2.74 2.52 -0.77
N ILE A 82 -2.75 2.59 0.57
CA ILE A 82 -2.75 3.85 1.32
C ILE A 82 -1.50 4.67 0.99
N PHE A 83 -0.31 4.07 1.08
CA PHE A 83 0.96 4.72 0.80
C PHE A 83 1.11 5.15 -0.66
N GLN A 84 0.44 4.49 -1.61
CA GLN A 84 0.45 4.84 -3.04
C GLN A 84 -0.70 5.78 -3.42
N SER A 85 -1.65 6.01 -2.52
CA SER A 85 -2.78 6.90 -2.74
C SER A 85 -2.32 8.35 -2.94
N ARG A 86 -3.21 9.16 -3.52
CA ARG A 86 -3.00 10.61 -3.67
C ARG A 86 -3.46 11.40 -2.44
N LYS A 87 -4.10 10.73 -1.49
CA LYS A 87 -4.56 11.39 -0.27
C LYS A 87 -3.32 11.69 0.58
N PRO A 88 -3.16 12.93 1.05
CA PRO A 88 -2.10 13.22 1.99
C PRO A 88 -2.34 12.45 3.29
N ILE A 89 -1.30 11.75 3.75
CA ILE A 89 -1.35 10.89 4.93
C ILE A 89 -0.18 11.16 5.87
N THR A 90 0.53 12.28 5.69
CA THR A 90 1.81 12.57 6.35
C THR A 90 1.71 12.48 7.87
N THR A 91 0.61 12.97 8.45
CA THR A 91 0.31 12.89 9.90
C THR A 91 -0.02 11.49 10.40
N LYS A 92 -0.14 10.49 9.52
CA LYS A 92 -0.52 9.10 9.85
C LYS A 92 0.53 8.06 9.46
N VAL A 93 1.55 8.46 8.69
CA VAL A 93 2.57 7.53 8.18
C VAL A 93 3.28 6.78 9.31
N PHE A 94 3.62 7.48 10.40
CA PHE A 94 4.31 6.85 11.51
C PHE A 94 3.44 5.80 12.20
N ASP A 95 2.15 6.07 12.39
CA ASP A 95 1.21 5.09 12.94
C ASP A 95 1.08 3.87 12.05
N TYR A 96 1.06 4.04 10.74
CA TYR A 96 1.04 2.90 9.82
C TYR A 96 2.29 2.04 9.94
N PHE A 97 3.44 2.61 10.32
CA PHE A 97 4.62 1.81 10.66
C PHE A 97 4.44 1.07 11.99
N GLU A 98 3.89 1.73 13.01
CA GLU A 98 3.59 1.09 14.31
C GLU A 98 2.57 -0.05 14.15
N ASP A 99 1.48 0.18 13.41
CA ASP A 99 0.47 -0.81 13.05
C ASP A 99 1.07 -2.00 12.29
N LEU A 100 1.98 -1.74 11.34
CA LEU A 100 2.66 -2.79 10.59
C LEU A 100 3.59 -3.60 11.50
N GLN A 101 4.27 -2.94 12.43
CA GLN A 101 5.10 -3.61 13.43
C GLN A 101 4.24 -4.52 14.32
N MET A 102 3.11 -4.02 14.84
CA MET A 102 2.16 -4.82 15.61
C MET A 102 1.63 -6.00 14.80
N ASN A 103 1.31 -5.80 13.52
CA ASN A 103 0.90 -6.88 12.62
C ASN A 103 1.99 -7.94 12.48
N PHE A 104 3.25 -7.55 12.33
CA PHE A 104 4.37 -8.49 12.22
C PHE A 104 4.58 -9.27 13.52
N THR A 105 4.54 -8.61 14.67
CA THR A 105 4.65 -9.28 15.97
C THR A 105 3.52 -10.30 16.17
N ALA A 106 2.27 -9.93 15.85
CA ALA A 106 1.12 -10.84 15.97
C ALA A 106 1.23 -12.09 15.06
N ASN A 107 1.77 -11.93 13.85
CA ASN A 107 1.93 -13.04 12.91
C ASN A 107 3.24 -13.83 13.09
N LYS A 108 4.20 -13.29 13.85
CA LYS A 108 5.38 -14.02 14.30
C LYS A 108 5.01 -15.05 15.35
N GLU A 109 4.11 -14.71 16.27
CA GLU A 109 3.65 -15.58 17.37
C GLU A 109 2.42 -16.44 17.00
N LEU A 110 2.18 -16.61 15.70
CA LEU A 110 1.00 -17.27 15.16
C LEU A 110 0.89 -18.72 15.67
N GLN A 111 -0.17 -18.99 16.42
CA GLN A 111 -0.47 -20.32 16.92
C GLN A 111 -1.26 -21.14 15.89
N TYR A 112 -1.25 -22.47 16.05
CA TYR A 112 -1.96 -23.38 15.14
C TYR A 112 -3.45 -23.09 15.08
N GLU A 113 -4.08 -22.75 16.21
CA GLU A 113 -5.49 -22.44 16.34
C GLU A 113 -5.91 -21.29 15.41
N SER A 114 -5.03 -20.29 15.24
CA SER A 114 -5.24 -19.13 14.36
C SER A 114 -5.11 -19.44 12.87
N CYS A 115 -4.66 -20.65 12.52
CA CYS A 115 -4.51 -21.11 11.13
C CYS A 115 -5.26 -22.41 10.85
N ALA A 116 -6.04 -22.92 11.80
CA ALA A 116 -6.67 -24.23 11.70
C ALA A 116 -7.54 -24.37 10.45
N GLU A 117 -8.21 -23.29 10.04
CA GLU A 117 -9.02 -23.22 8.81
C GLU A 117 -8.22 -23.54 7.54
N HIS A 118 -6.94 -23.16 7.46
CA HIS A 118 -6.11 -23.44 6.28
C HIS A 118 -5.72 -24.91 6.17
N PHE A 119 -5.82 -25.66 7.27
CA PHE A 119 -5.55 -27.09 7.32
C PHE A 119 -6.84 -27.94 7.23
N GLU A 120 -8.01 -27.32 7.18
CA GLU A 120 -9.29 -28.02 7.21
C GLU A 120 -9.48 -28.86 5.94
N GLY A 121 -9.84 -30.13 6.11
CA GLY A 121 -10.02 -31.08 5.00
C GLY A 121 -8.72 -31.59 4.37
N LEU A 122 -7.54 -31.26 4.92
CA LEU A 122 -6.24 -31.73 4.45
C LEU A 122 -5.60 -32.71 5.44
N ASP A 123 -5.02 -33.81 4.94
CA ASP A 123 -4.31 -34.81 5.77
C ASP A 123 -2.82 -34.46 5.95
N VAL A 124 -2.57 -33.27 6.50
CA VAL A 124 -1.20 -32.76 6.71
C VAL A 124 -0.64 -33.28 8.02
N HIS A 125 0.46 -34.05 7.96
CA HIS A 125 1.19 -34.51 9.14
C HIS A 125 1.59 -33.36 10.07
N HIS A 126 1.56 -33.62 11.39
CA HIS A 126 1.91 -32.63 12.41
C HIS A 126 3.30 -32.01 12.21
N ALA A 127 4.30 -32.80 11.81
CA ALA A 127 5.64 -32.29 11.51
C ALA A 127 5.63 -31.23 10.38
N THR A 128 4.83 -31.45 9.34
CA THR A 128 4.66 -30.52 8.22
C THR A 128 3.91 -29.26 8.65
N LYS A 129 2.87 -29.39 9.48
CA LYS A 129 2.15 -28.25 10.08
C LYS A 129 3.11 -27.35 10.86
N THR A 130 3.91 -27.96 11.74
CA THR A 130 4.94 -27.25 12.53
C THR A 130 6.00 -26.61 11.64
N HIS A 131 6.43 -27.29 10.57
CA HIS A 131 7.37 -26.72 9.61
C HIS A 131 6.82 -25.48 8.92
N ILE A 132 5.56 -25.51 8.46
CA ILE A 132 4.89 -24.36 7.85
C ILE A 132 4.82 -23.18 8.83
N LEU A 133 4.39 -23.41 10.07
CA LEU A 133 4.33 -22.35 11.09
C LEU A 133 5.70 -21.75 11.39
N ASN A 134 6.76 -22.57 11.42
CA ASN A 134 8.13 -22.08 11.58
C ASN A 134 8.59 -21.21 10.40
N LEU A 135 8.20 -21.54 9.16
CA LEU A 135 8.49 -20.71 7.99
C LEU A 135 7.78 -19.36 8.08
N VAL A 136 6.51 -19.34 8.51
CA VAL A 136 5.74 -18.11 8.73
C VAL A 136 6.40 -17.26 9.82
N HIS A 137 6.73 -17.85 10.97
CA HIS A 137 7.46 -17.17 12.05
C HIS A 137 8.77 -16.54 11.53
N LEU A 138 9.57 -17.28 10.75
CA LEU A 138 10.82 -16.78 10.20
C LEU A 138 10.59 -15.63 9.21
N ALA A 139 9.59 -15.73 8.34
CA ALA A 139 9.24 -14.68 7.39
C ALA A 139 8.87 -13.37 8.09
N TYR A 140 7.99 -13.45 9.11
CA TYR A 140 7.58 -12.28 9.90
C TYR A 140 8.70 -11.73 10.78
N SER A 141 9.54 -12.58 11.37
CA SER A 141 10.74 -12.15 12.10
C SER A 141 11.68 -11.33 11.21
N ASN A 142 11.93 -11.81 9.99
CA ASN A 142 12.77 -11.11 9.02
C ASN A 142 12.13 -9.79 8.55
N ALA A 143 10.80 -9.74 8.43
CA ALA A 143 10.08 -8.51 8.06
C ALA A 143 10.11 -7.48 9.19
N GLU A 144 9.88 -7.91 10.43
CA GLU A 144 9.97 -7.09 11.65
C GLU A 144 11.36 -6.50 11.84
N GLU A 145 12.41 -7.30 11.68
CA GLU A 145 13.80 -6.82 11.76
C GLU A 145 14.09 -5.74 10.70
N LYS A 146 13.64 -5.98 9.45
CA LYS A 146 13.80 -5.00 8.36
C LYS A 146 13.05 -3.70 8.65
N LEU A 147 11.81 -3.78 9.14
CA LEU A 147 11.03 -2.60 9.49
C LEU A 147 11.66 -1.84 10.65
N THR A 148 12.11 -2.54 11.68
CA THR A 148 12.79 -1.95 12.84
C THR A 148 14.04 -1.19 12.41
N LYS A 149 14.88 -1.80 11.57
CA LYS A 149 16.06 -1.15 10.99
C LYS A 149 15.72 0.06 10.12
N TYR A 150 14.64 -0.05 9.34
CA TYR A 150 14.16 1.06 8.53
C TYR A 150 13.72 2.25 9.39
N MET A 151 13.01 2.00 10.49
CA MET A 151 12.55 3.03 11.41
C MET A 151 13.68 3.61 12.28
N SER A 152 14.74 2.87 12.58
CA SER A 152 15.84 3.38 13.40
C SER A 152 16.84 4.22 12.59
N GLU A 153 17.28 3.73 11.43
CA GLU A 153 18.38 4.34 10.65
C GLU A 153 18.10 4.45 9.15
N GLY A 154 17.14 3.67 8.61
CA GLY A 154 16.91 3.59 7.16
C GLY A 154 16.04 4.69 6.56
N GLN A 155 15.19 5.35 7.34
CA GLN A 155 14.29 6.42 6.90
C GLN A 155 14.80 7.79 7.41
N PRO A 156 15.42 8.61 6.55
CA PRO A 156 15.97 9.91 6.94
C PRO A 156 14.96 10.88 7.57
N ALA A 157 13.67 10.72 7.25
CA ALA A 157 12.61 11.60 7.74
C ALA A 157 11.85 11.02 8.95
N ILE A 158 12.31 9.94 9.59
CA ILE A 158 11.50 9.23 10.59
C ILE A 158 11.09 10.10 11.78
N ASN A 159 12.00 10.92 12.31
CA ASN A 159 11.70 11.82 13.42
C ASN A 159 10.71 12.92 13.00
N PHE A 160 10.84 13.44 11.77
CA PHE A 160 9.85 14.37 11.21
C PHE A 160 8.48 13.71 11.10
N LEU A 161 8.38 12.50 10.56
CA LEU A 161 7.12 11.75 10.43
C LEU A 161 6.49 11.45 11.79
N ARG A 162 7.30 11.25 12.83
CA ARG A 162 6.83 11.09 14.21
C ARG A 162 6.28 12.39 14.79
N GLU A 163 7.00 13.50 14.61
CA GLU A 163 6.66 14.81 15.17
C GLU A 163 5.49 15.49 14.45
N VAL A 164 5.40 15.36 13.12
CA VAL A 164 4.39 16.03 12.28
C VAL A 164 2.95 15.62 12.63
N ARG A 165 2.77 14.49 13.34
CA ARG A 165 1.50 14.05 13.93
C ARG A 165 0.88 15.11 14.84
N VAL A 166 1.68 16.01 15.42
CA VAL A 166 1.18 17.13 16.26
C VAL A 166 0.15 17.99 15.55
N PHE A 167 0.17 18.05 14.22
CA PHE A 167 -0.78 18.83 13.43
C PHE A 167 -2.15 18.15 13.27
N ASP A 168 -2.33 16.92 13.75
CA ASP A 168 -3.63 16.28 13.84
C ASP A 168 -4.07 16.23 15.33
N PRO A 169 -5.20 16.88 15.69
CA PRO A 169 -5.67 16.96 17.07
C PRO A 169 -5.81 15.62 17.79
N HIS A 170 -6.00 14.51 17.06
CA HIS A 170 -6.11 13.17 17.64
C HIS A 170 -4.88 12.76 18.46
N TYR A 171 -3.71 13.28 18.12
CA TYR A 171 -2.46 12.87 18.74
C TYR A 171 -2.10 13.69 19.97
N ILE A 172 -2.79 14.80 20.25
CA ILE A 172 -2.44 15.73 21.34
C ILE A 172 -2.24 15.01 22.67
N SER A 173 -3.06 13.99 22.99
CA SER A 173 -2.96 13.24 24.25
C SER A 173 -1.71 12.35 24.38
N PHE A 174 -1.01 12.09 23.28
CA PHE A 174 0.14 11.18 23.21
C PHE A 174 1.44 11.89 22.81
N MET A 175 1.37 13.18 22.49
CA MET A 175 2.48 13.98 21.99
C MET A 175 3.02 14.90 23.09
N GLU A 176 4.26 15.36 22.91
CA GLU A 176 4.91 16.28 23.86
C GLU A 176 4.18 17.64 23.88
N ASP A 177 3.90 18.16 25.07
CA ASP A 177 3.16 19.40 25.30
C ASP A 177 4.04 20.65 25.35
N SER A 178 5.33 20.51 25.00
CA SER A 178 6.28 21.62 24.89
C SER A 178 6.77 21.81 23.45
N VAL A 179 6.93 23.06 23.03
CA VAL A 179 7.51 23.44 21.73
C VAL A 179 8.94 22.86 21.57
N SER A 180 9.69 22.71 22.67
CA SER A 180 11.04 22.16 22.65
C SER A 180 11.12 20.69 22.20
N GLY A 181 9.99 19.96 22.28
CA GLY A 181 9.90 18.57 21.86
C GLY A 181 9.99 18.36 20.34
N TYR A 182 9.84 19.45 19.57
CA TYR A 182 9.70 19.40 18.13
C TYR A 182 10.91 20.04 17.45
N THR A 183 11.91 19.20 17.16
CA THR A 183 13.20 19.65 16.61
C THR A 183 13.39 19.30 15.14
N HIS A 184 12.56 18.41 14.61
CA HIS A 184 12.66 17.89 13.24
C HIS A 184 11.61 18.48 12.29
N ILE A 185 10.68 19.30 12.79
CA ILE A 185 9.77 20.11 11.97
C ILE A 185 10.43 21.47 11.66
N PRO A 186 10.78 21.77 10.40
CA PRO A 186 11.49 23.01 10.09
C PRO A 186 10.63 24.26 10.37
N GLY A 187 11.17 25.17 11.19
CA GLY A 187 10.50 26.40 11.59
C GLY A 187 9.59 26.27 12.83
N PHE A 188 9.50 25.09 13.44
CA PHE A 188 8.64 24.89 14.61
C PHE A 188 9.11 25.64 15.86
N SER A 189 10.42 25.88 15.99
CA SER A 189 10.97 26.70 17.07
C SER A 189 10.50 28.16 17.08
N ALA A 190 9.88 28.63 15.99
CA ALA A 190 9.28 29.96 15.91
C ALA A 190 7.85 30.01 16.46
N VAL A 191 7.23 28.87 16.81
CA VAL A 191 5.89 28.81 17.39
C VAL A 191 5.90 29.44 18.79
N PRO A 192 5.07 30.47 19.03
CA PRO A 192 4.91 31.03 20.37
C PRO A 192 4.31 29.99 21.34
N ASN A 193 4.80 29.95 22.58
CA ASN A 193 4.30 29.00 23.58
C ASN A 193 2.80 29.20 23.87
N ASP A 194 2.31 30.43 23.83
CA ASP A 194 0.89 30.74 24.02
C ASP A 194 0.01 30.22 22.87
N GLU A 195 0.49 30.23 21.62
CA GLU A 195 -0.19 29.56 20.51
C GLU A 195 -0.26 28.05 20.74
N PHE A 196 0.87 27.46 21.13
CA PHE A 196 1.00 26.02 21.33
C PHE A 196 0.12 25.52 22.50
N ASP A 197 0.16 26.22 23.64
CA ASP A 197 -0.67 25.94 24.81
C ASP A 197 -2.15 26.07 24.47
N ALA A 198 -2.54 27.11 23.72
CA ALA A 198 -3.93 27.29 23.30
C ALA A 198 -4.41 26.15 22.40
N TYR A 199 -3.55 25.63 21.52
CA TYR A 199 -3.81 24.46 20.69
C TYR A 199 -3.98 23.20 21.54
N PHE A 200 -2.98 22.86 22.36
CA PHE A 200 -2.92 21.63 23.16
C PHE A 200 -4.04 21.55 24.20
N GLN A 201 -4.26 22.63 24.95
CA GLN A 201 -5.13 22.58 26.13
C GLN A 201 -6.60 22.82 25.79
N ARG A 202 -6.89 23.53 24.69
CA ARG A 202 -8.26 23.99 24.40
C ARG A 202 -8.72 23.67 22.98
N LEU A 203 -8.02 24.15 21.97
CA LEU A 203 -8.56 24.18 20.61
C LEU A 203 -8.61 22.80 19.96
N GLY A 204 -7.54 22.02 20.07
CA GLY A 204 -7.51 20.65 19.57
C GLY A 204 -8.54 19.74 20.27
N PRO A 205 -8.57 19.67 21.61
CA PRO A 205 -9.58 18.89 22.33
C PRO A 205 -11.02 19.35 22.05
N ALA A 206 -11.26 20.65 21.86
CA ALA A 206 -12.57 21.16 21.48
C ALA A 206 -12.98 20.70 20.07
N ALA A 207 -12.06 20.67 19.11
CA ALA A 207 -12.33 20.19 17.76
C ALA A 207 -12.71 18.70 17.74
N LEU A 208 -12.02 17.87 18.53
CA LEU A 208 -12.37 16.46 18.68
C LEU A 208 -13.77 16.27 19.29
N LYS A 209 -14.13 17.06 20.30
CA LYS A 209 -15.47 17.01 20.93
C LYS A 209 -16.58 17.48 19.99
N ALA A 210 -16.28 18.45 19.13
CA ALA A 210 -17.25 19.00 18.17
C ALA A 210 -17.39 18.13 16.91
N SER A 211 -16.45 17.23 16.66
CA SER A 211 -16.46 16.37 15.49
C SER A 211 -17.53 15.28 15.57
N ALA A 212 -18.30 15.12 14.48
CA ALA A 212 -19.15 13.96 14.29
C ALA A 212 -18.26 12.73 14.01
N CYS A 213 -18.33 11.73 14.91
CA CYS A 213 -17.56 10.48 14.81
C CYS A 213 -16.03 10.64 14.95
N GLY A 214 -15.56 11.76 15.52
CA GLY A 214 -14.14 12.01 15.77
C GLY A 214 -13.35 12.48 14.54
N VAL A 215 -13.89 12.44 13.32
CA VAL A 215 -13.18 12.89 12.12
C VAL A 215 -13.01 14.42 12.10
N VAL A 216 -11.77 14.90 12.13
CA VAL A 216 -11.43 16.32 12.00
C VAL A 216 -10.90 16.58 10.59
N ASP A 217 -11.57 17.47 9.86
CA ASP A 217 -11.04 18.00 8.61
C ASP A 217 -9.91 18.99 8.93
N LEU A 218 -8.67 18.58 8.66
CA LEU A 218 -7.49 19.37 9.00
C LEU A 218 -7.39 20.67 8.19
N ASP A 219 -7.93 20.73 6.97
CA ASP A 219 -7.93 21.96 6.17
C ASP A 219 -8.86 22.99 6.82
N VAL A 220 -10.12 22.59 7.08
CA VAL A 220 -11.10 23.46 7.72
C VAL A 220 -10.65 23.90 9.11
N PHE A 221 -10.06 22.97 9.88
CA PHE A 221 -9.57 23.24 11.22
C PHE A 221 -8.43 24.26 11.23
N TRP A 222 -7.37 24.05 10.45
CA TRP A 222 -6.22 24.95 10.45
C TRP A 222 -6.49 26.28 9.75
N ASP A 223 -7.37 26.31 8.74
CA ASP A 223 -7.82 27.56 8.12
C ASP A 223 -8.62 28.41 9.12
N GLY A 224 -9.51 27.79 9.91
CA GLY A 224 -10.29 28.48 10.93
C GLY A 224 -9.48 29.03 12.11
N LEU A 225 -8.24 28.57 12.28
CA LEU A 225 -7.35 29.00 13.37
C LEU A 225 -6.27 29.99 12.92
N LEU A 226 -6.19 30.34 11.63
CA LEU A 226 -5.10 31.17 11.09
C LEU A 226 -4.96 32.54 11.78
N GLU A 227 -6.07 33.19 12.13
CA GLU A 227 -6.02 34.48 12.83
C GLU A 227 -5.59 34.36 14.29
N ARG A 228 -5.85 33.21 14.92
CA ARG A 228 -5.65 32.97 16.35
C ARG A 228 -4.31 32.30 16.66
N LEU A 229 -3.85 31.44 15.75
CA LEU A 229 -2.62 30.66 15.81
C LEU A 229 -1.85 30.83 14.48
N PRO A 230 -1.40 32.05 14.14
CA PRO A 230 -0.85 32.35 12.83
C PRO A 230 0.40 31.55 12.49
N VAL A 231 1.30 31.32 13.45
CA VAL A 231 2.54 30.58 13.19
C VAL A 231 2.25 29.09 13.10
N LEU A 232 1.52 28.54 14.07
CA LEU A 232 1.25 27.11 14.13
C LEU A 232 0.38 26.65 12.95
N SER A 233 -0.66 27.40 12.58
CA SER A 233 -1.53 27.08 11.45
C SER A 233 -0.78 27.14 10.12
N ALA A 234 0.13 28.10 9.95
CA ALA A 234 0.95 28.20 8.75
C ALA A 234 1.90 27.00 8.59
N LEU A 235 2.47 26.50 9.70
CA LEU A 235 3.30 25.29 9.68
C LEU A 235 2.46 24.04 9.43
N ALA A 236 1.29 23.92 10.07
CA ALA A 236 0.39 22.79 9.86
C ALA A 236 -0.01 22.66 8.38
N LYS A 237 -0.44 23.77 7.76
CA LYS A 237 -0.78 23.82 6.33
C LYS A 237 0.41 23.47 5.43
N ARG A 238 1.63 23.81 5.84
CA ARG A 238 2.84 23.49 5.07
C ARG A 238 3.20 22.01 5.14
N TYR A 239 3.02 21.38 6.31
CA TYR A 239 3.60 20.07 6.58
C TYR A 239 2.60 18.90 6.61
N LYS A 240 1.31 19.15 6.86
CA LYS A 240 0.28 18.11 6.94
C LYS A 240 0.13 17.29 5.65
N ASP A 241 0.45 17.90 4.51
CA ASP A 241 0.30 17.30 3.18
C ASP A 241 1.63 17.03 2.46
N VAL A 242 2.76 17.00 3.18
CA VAL A 242 4.06 16.73 2.55
C VAL A 242 4.06 15.35 1.90
N ILE A 243 4.36 15.32 0.60
CA ILE A 243 4.38 14.09 -0.20
C ILE A 243 5.34 13.08 0.43
N VAL A 244 4.80 11.93 0.81
CA VAL A 244 5.53 10.83 1.45
C VAL A 244 5.95 9.72 0.48
N ASN A 245 5.50 9.75 -0.78
CA ASN A 245 5.73 8.69 -1.75
C ASN A 245 6.19 9.22 -3.14
N SER A 246 6.84 8.35 -3.92
CA SER A 246 7.19 8.62 -5.32
C SER A 246 6.08 8.21 -6.31
N ALA A 247 4.93 7.73 -5.83
CA ALA A 247 3.90 7.12 -6.67
C ALA A 247 3.32 8.11 -7.68
N ASP A 248 3.17 9.39 -7.32
CA ASP A 248 2.76 10.45 -8.26
C ASP A 248 3.79 10.65 -9.38
N ALA A 249 5.08 10.62 -9.05
CA ALA A 249 6.15 10.69 -10.03
C ALA A 249 6.19 9.44 -10.93
N GLU A 250 5.88 8.26 -10.42
CA GLU A 250 5.80 7.01 -11.19
C GLU A 250 4.57 6.96 -12.10
N ARG A 251 3.41 7.44 -11.61
CA ARG A 251 2.18 7.54 -12.40
C ARG A 251 2.36 8.54 -13.55
N SER A 252 3.03 9.68 -13.32
CA SER A 252 3.35 10.62 -14.40
C SER A 252 4.35 10.04 -15.41
N LYS A 253 5.34 9.25 -14.98
CA LYS A 253 6.24 8.50 -15.89
C LYS A 253 5.49 7.45 -16.73
N SER A 254 4.49 6.78 -16.15
CA SER A 254 3.67 5.80 -16.87
C SER A 254 2.80 6.46 -17.95
N LEU A 255 2.18 7.59 -17.62
CA LEU A 255 1.48 8.43 -18.59
C LEU A 255 2.43 8.97 -19.68
N TYR A 256 3.63 9.39 -19.28
CA TYR A 256 4.66 9.81 -20.22
C TYR A 256 5.06 8.68 -21.19
N LYS A 257 5.21 7.45 -20.71
CA LYS A 257 5.43 6.27 -21.57
C LYS A 257 4.28 6.03 -22.55
N LEU A 258 3.03 6.28 -22.15
CA LEU A 258 1.87 6.20 -23.06
C LEU A 258 1.99 7.20 -24.20
N VAL A 259 2.43 8.44 -23.92
CA VAL A 259 2.67 9.49 -24.94
C VAL A 259 3.89 9.18 -25.80
N LEU A 260 4.90 8.52 -25.25
CA LEU A 260 6.10 8.09 -25.99
C LEU A 260 5.92 6.77 -26.77
N SER A 261 4.84 6.03 -26.55
CA SER A 261 4.57 4.75 -27.23
C SER A 261 4.40 4.92 -28.74
N SER A 262 4.44 3.81 -29.47
CA SER A 262 4.27 3.75 -30.93
C SER A 262 2.95 4.37 -31.46
N ARG A 263 2.00 4.72 -30.57
CA ARG A 263 0.79 5.49 -30.88
C ARG A 263 1.03 7.00 -31.10
N ARG A 264 2.29 7.45 -31.19
CA ARG A 264 2.66 8.87 -31.41
C ARG A 264 1.94 9.50 -32.62
N ARG A 265 1.08 10.48 -32.34
CA ARG A 265 0.90 11.65 -33.21
C ARG A 265 1.84 12.75 -32.69
N SER A 266 2.50 13.47 -33.59
CA SER A 266 3.61 14.40 -33.32
C SER A 266 3.35 15.37 -32.16
N ILE A 267 3.87 15.06 -30.96
CA ILE A 267 3.86 15.96 -29.80
C ILE A 267 5.29 16.42 -29.55
N THR A 268 5.49 17.74 -29.53
CA THR A 268 6.77 18.38 -29.17
C THR A 268 6.98 18.33 -27.65
N ASN A 269 8.22 18.49 -27.18
CA ASN A 269 8.53 18.55 -25.74
C ASN A 269 7.78 19.69 -25.02
N SER A 270 7.52 20.82 -25.68
CA SER A 270 6.73 21.93 -25.12
C SER A 270 5.27 21.53 -24.91
N ASN A 271 4.67 20.87 -25.90
CA ASN A 271 3.28 20.39 -25.84
C ASN A 271 3.14 19.28 -24.82
N LEU A 272 4.17 18.44 -24.66
CA LEU A 272 4.21 17.39 -23.66
C LEU A 272 4.24 17.95 -22.22
N LYS A 273 5.07 18.97 -21.99
CA LYS A 273 5.11 19.69 -20.70
C LYS A 273 3.76 20.33 -20.38
N ALA A 274 3.14 20.98 -21.37
CA ALA A 274 1.82 21.58 -21.23
C ALA A 274 0.74 20.52 -20.96
N LEU A 275 0.78 19.38 -21.63
CA LEU A 275 -0.19 18.28 -21.47
C LEU A 275 -0.07 17.60 -20.11
N VAL A 276 1.15 17.39 -19.61
CA VAL A 276 1.38 16.88 -18.23
C VAL A 276 0.88 17.89 -17.20
N PHE A 277 1.14 19.19 -17.40
CA PHE A 277 0.68 20.25 -16.50
C PHE A 277 -0.85 20.37 -16.50
N LEU A 278 -1.48 20.38 -17.68
CA LEU A 278 -2.94 20.39 -17.82
C LEU A 278 -3.55 19.15 -17.18
N TYR A 279 -3.05 17.94 -17.44
CA TYR A 279 -3.57 16.71 -16.85
C TYR A 279 -3.50 16.72 -15.32
N HIS A 280 -2.39 17.20 -14.77
CA HIS A 280 -2.23 17.31 -13.31
C HIS A 280 -3.22 18.34 -12.74
N ASN A 281 -3.34 19.51 -13.36
CA ASN A 281 -4.20 20.59 -12.88
C ASN A 281 -5.69 20.35 -13.08
N GLN A 282 -6.10 19.72 -14.19
CA GLN A 282 -7.50 19.39 -14.46
C GLN A 282 -8.04 18.40 -13.42
N ARG A 283 -7.18 17.52 -12.89
CA ARG A 283 -7.55 16.56 -11.84
C ARG A 283 -7.55 17.18 -10.44
N LEU A 284 -6.75 18.21 -10.19
CA LEU A 284 -6.81 19.00 -8.95
C LEU A 284 -8.12 19.81 -8.86
N THR A 285 -8.63 20.32 -9.98
CA THR A 285 -9.92 21.04 -10.01
C THR A 285 -11.15 20.12 -10.03
N SER A 286 -10.99 18.82 -10.34
CA SER A 286 -12.09 17.85 -10.43
C SER A 286 -12.12 16.84 -9.27
N GLY A 287 -11.66 17.22 -8.07
CA GLY A 287 -11.81 16.46 -6.81
C GLY A 287 -13.24 16.07 -6.41
N VAL A 288 -14.21 16.22 -7.31
CA VAL A 288 -15.63 15.87 -7.21
C VAL A 288 -15.95 14.53 -7.89
N PHE A 289 -15.10 13.99 -8.79
CA PHE A 289 -15.47 12.83 -9.63
C PHE A 289 -14.88 11.46 -9.23
N GLU A 290 -14.01 11.35 -8.22
CA GLU A 290 -13.50 10.03 -7.76
C GLU A 290 -14.51 9.29 -6.85
N ARG A 291 -15.79 9.29 -7.21
CA ARG A 291 -16.81 8.46 -6.55
C ARG A 291 -17.32 7.28 -7.39
N ASP A 292 -17.18 7.32 -8.71
CA ASP A 292 -17.63 6.23 -9.59
C ASP A 292 -16.79 6.23 -10.87
N GLU A 293 -15.85 5.29 -11.01
CA GLU A 293 -15.29 4.81 -12.29
C GLU A 293 -14.37 3.61 -11.95
N LEU A 294 -14.95 2.47 -11.57
CA LEU A 294 -15.36 1.36 -12.43
C LEU A 294 -14.20 0.58 -13.05
N LYS A 295 -14.14 -0.69 -12.60
CA LYS A 295 -14.05 -1.89 -13.45
C LYS A 295 -13.96 -1.57 -14.94
N ILE A 296 -12.75 -1.64 -15.49
CA ILE A 296 -12.60 -1.94 -16.91
C ILE A 296 -12.41 -3.46 -16.96
N ASP A 297 -13.54 -4.12 -17.17
CA ASP A 297 -13.64 -5.51 -17.58
C ASP A 297 -13.06 -5.61 -19.00
N CYS A 298 -11.84 -6.13 -19.11
CA CYS A 298 -11.28 -6.55 -20.39
C CYS A 298 -11.72 -8.00 -20.61
N GLY A 299 -12.97 -8.17 -21.05
CA GLY A 299 -13.45 -9.44 -21.61
C GLY A 299 -12.66 -9.81 -22.88
N PRO A 300 -12.60 -11.11 -23.22
CA PRO A 300 -11.69 -11.63 -24.23
C PRO A 300 -12.16 -11.25 -25.64
N ASP A 301 -11.19 -11.02 -26.51
CA ASP A 301 -11.39 -10.90 -27.96
C ASP A 301 -12.10 -12.16 -28.49
N SER A 302 -13.39 -12.05 -28.79
CA SER A 302 -14.10 -13.02 -29.60
C SER A 302 -13.95 -12.64 -31.07
N GLU A 303 -13.03 -13.34 -31.75
CA GLU A 303 -13.11 -13.57 -33.18
C GLU A 303 -14.43 -14.31 -33.45
N ASP A 304 -15.40 -13.64 -34.07
CA ASP A 304 -16.54 -14.31 -34.69
C ASP A 304 -16.56 -13.99 -36.19
N GLU A 305 -16.45 -15.08 -36.93
CA GLU A 305 -16.50 -15.22 -38.38
C GLU A 305 -17.83 -14.67 -38.93
N VAL A 306 -17.75 -13.89 -40.01
CA VAL A 306 -18.92 -13.54 -40.83
C VAL A 306 -18.97 -14.51 -42.01
N GLU A 307 -19.63 -15.64 -41.81
CA GLU A 307 -20.34 -16.35 -42.89
C GLU A 307 -21.83 -16.07 -42.69
N ASP A 308 -22.46 -15.32 -43.62
CA ASP A 308 -23.57 -15.91 -44.38
C ASP A 308 -24.03 -15.07 -45.58
N SER A 309 -24.26 -15.83 -46.65
CA SER A 309 -25.20 -15.72 -47.77
C SER A 309 -25.83 -14.37 -48.17
N LEU A 310 -25.54 -13.98 -49.42
CA LEU A 310 -26.40 -13.14 -50.27
C LEU A 310 -27.37 -14.04 -51.04
N ASP A 311 -28.66 -13.89 -50.76
CA ASP A 311 -29.75 -14.35 -51.64
C ASP A 311 -29.71 -13.59 -52.98
N THR A 312 -29.49 -14.30 -54.08
CA THR A 312 -30.24 -14.18 -55.35
C THR A 312 -29.93 -15.33 -56.30
#